data_AF-A0A077N2Y3-F1
#
_entry.id   AF-A0A077N2Y3-F1
#
_cell.length_a   1.000
_cell.length_b   1.000
_cell.length_c   1.000
_cell.angle_alpha   90.00
_cell.angle_beta   90.00
_cell.angle_gamma   90.00
#
_symmetry.space_group_name_H-M   'P 1'
#
loop_
_entity.id
_entity.type
_entity.pdbx_description
1 polymer ?
#
loop_
_entity_poly.entity_id
_entity_poly.type
_entity_poly.pdbx_seq_one_letter_code
_entity_poly.pdbx_strand_id
1 'polypeptide(L)' 'MYHHYEFLFSVDALYQVSNFELDYLDFDDSYALAVKCIWGLGDIGTPEALEKLKILSISDNEIIKENAINQLKRHSK' A
#
# COMPACT_ATOMS: atom_id res chain seq x y z
N MET A 1 -13.42 0.58 -21.60
CA MET A 1 -14.27 0.16 -20.47
C MET A 1 -13.59 -0.88 -19.56
N TYR A 2 -12.63 -1.69 -20.05
CA TYR A 2 -11.94 -2.71 -19.24
C TYR A 2 -10.86 -2.18 -18.27
N HIS A 3 -10.16 -1.10 -18.62
CA HIS A 3 -9.05 -0.60 -17.79
C HIS A 3 -9.46 -0.18 -16.37
N HIS A 4 -10.65 0.38 -16.17
CA HIS A 4 -11.07 0.85 -14.85
C HIS A 4 -11.30 -0.30 -13.85
N TYR A 5 -11.77 -1.45 -14.32
CA TYR A 5 -11.92 -2.64 -13.48
C TYR A 5 -10.57 -3.27 -13.10
N GLU A 6 -9.61 -3.33 -14.03
CA GLU A 6 -8.27 -3.89 -13.76
C GLU A 6 -7.49 -3.10 -12.70
N PHE A 7 -7.64 -1.76 -12.68
CA PHE A 7 -7.04 -0.90 -11.65
C PHE A 7 -7.64 -1.16 -10.27
N LEU A 8 -8.96 -1.37 -10.17
CA LEU A 8 -9.61 -1.66 -8.90
C LEU A 8 -9.11 -2.99 -8.29
N PHE A 9 -8.98 -4.03 -9.13
CA PHE A 9 -8.41 -5.31 -8.70
C PHE A 9 -6.95 -5.20 -8.26
N SER A 10 -6.17 -4.38 -8.97
CA SER A 10 -4.75 -4.16 -8.63
C SER A 10 -4.59 -3.39 -7.32
N VAL A 11 -5.40 -2.36 -7.07
CA VAL A 11 -5.40 -1.60 -5.81
C VAL A 11 -5.78 -2.48 -4.63
N ASP A 12 -6.84 -3.27 -4.75
CA ASP A 12 -7.28 -4.15 -3.66
C ASP A 12 -6.27 -5.28 -3.39
N ALA A 13 -5.67 -5.87 -4.43
CA ALA A 13 -4.63 -6.88 -4.26
C ALA A 13 -3.39 -6.34 -3.54
N LEU A 14 -2.90 -5.16 -3.96
CA LEU A 14 -1.75 -4.51 -3.31
C LEU A 14 -2.06 -4.14 -1.86
N TYR A 15 -3.24 -3.61 -1.60
CA TYR A 15 -3.67 -3.27 -0.25
C TYR A 15 -3.75 -4.50 0.65
N GLN A 16 -4.38 -5.60 0.19
CA GLN A 16 -4.47 -6.83 0.96
C GLN A 16 -3.07 -7.34 1.32
N VAL A 17 -2.18 -7.50 0.35
CA VAL A 17 -0.82 -8.00 0.59
C VAL A 17 -0.03 -7.09 1.53
N SER A 18 -0.24 -5.77 1.48
CA SER A 18 0.41 -4.84 2.41
C SER A 18 -0.04 -4.95 3.86
N ASN A 19 -1.16 -5.64 4.12
CA ASN A 19 -1.76 -5.77 5.45
C ASN A 19 -1.72 -7.22 5.99
N PHE A 20 -1.17 -8.16 5.23
CA PHE A 20 -0.99 -9.53 5.71
C PHE A 20 0.33 -9.64 6.50
N GLU A 21 0.23 -10.01 7.76
CA GLU A 21 1.31 -10.72 8.45
C GLU A 21 1.27 -12.15 7.93
N LEU A 22 2.21 -12.49 7.06
CA LEU A 22 2.35 -13.84 6.55
C LEU A 22 3.25 -14.57 7.53
N ASP A 23 2.76 -15.66 8.14
CA ASP A 23 3.50 -16.45 9.15
C ASP A 23 4.89 -16.93 8.65
N TYR A 24 5.12 -16.96 7.33
CA TYR A 24 6.42 -17.31 6.74
C TYR A 24 7.38 -16.12 6.55
N LEU A 25 6.91 -14.89 6.82
CA LEU A 25 7.67 -13.63 6.83
C LEU A 25 8.01 -13.18 8.26
N ASP A 26 7.93 -14.05 9.26
CA ASP A 26 8.35 -13.79 10.65
C ASP A 26 9.87 -13.43 10.75
N PHE A 27 10.63 -13.65 9.68
CA PHE A 27 12.03 -13.23 9.50
C PHE A 27 12.20 -11.99 8.61
N ASP A 28 11.12 -11.42 8.07
CA ASP A 28 11.13 -10.19 7.26
C ASP A 28 10.96 -8.97 8.17
N ASP A 29 12.00 -8.69 8.98
CA ASP A 29 12.10 -7.46 9.79
C ASP A 29 11.91 -6.18 8.94
N SER A 30 12.07 -6.27 7.62
CA SER A 30 12.02 -5.15 6.69
C SER A 30 10.66 -4.90 6.04
N TYR A 31 9.69 -5.81 6.19
CA TYR A 31 8.38 -5.74 5.53
C TYR A 31 8.49 -5.42 4.02
N ALA A 32 9.52 -5.93 3.35
CA ALA A 32 9.92 -5.47 2.02
C ALA A 32 8.83 -5.67 0.97
N LEU A 33 8.02 -6.73 1.11
CA LEU A 33 6.87 -6.97 0.24
C LEU A 33 5.78 -5.91 0.46
N ALA A 34 5.41 -5.64 1.72
CA ALA A 34 4.41 -4.63 2.04
C ALA A 34 4.85 -3.23 1.59
N VAL A 35 6.13 -2.89 1.77
CA VAL A 35 6.70 -1.64 1.26
C VAL A 35 6.55 -1.55 -0.26
N LYS A 36 6.89 -2.59 -1.03
CA LYS A 36 6.69 -2.57 -2.49
C LYS A 36 5.23 -2.39 -2.88
N CYS A 37 4.30 -3.00 -2.15
CA CYS A 37 2.87 -2.80 -2.39
C CYS A 37 2.42 -1.37 -2.12
N ILE A 38 2.90 -0.75 -1.03
CA ILE A 38 2.65 0.66 -0.70
C ILE A 38 3.16 1.59 -1.80
N TRP A 39 4.36 1.34 -2.32
CA TRP A 39 4.91 2.11 -3.43
C TRP A 39 4.09 1.94 -4.72
N GLY A 40 3.64 0.71 -5.01
CA GLY A 40 2.72 0.45 -6.12
C GLY A 40 1.40 1.23 -6.00
N LEU A 41 0.80 1.28 -4.80
CA LEU A 41 -0.39 2.10 -4.54
C LEU A 41 -0.11 3.59 -4.78
N GLY A 42 1.06 4.07 -4.34
CA GLY A 42 1.52 5.42 -4.60
C GLY A 42 1.67 5.73 -6.09
N ASP A 43 2.24 4.81 -6.87
CA ASP A 43 2.43 5.02 -8.31
C ASP A 43 1.11 4.91 -9.10
N ILE A 44 0.14 4.12 -8.63
CA ILE A 44 -1.22 4.09 -9.19
C ILE A 44 -1.93 5.43 -8.98
N GLY A 45 -1.84 6.02 -7.77
CA GLY A 45 -2.25 7.40 -7.49
C GLY A 45 -3.75 7.75 -7.68
N THR A 46 -4.60 6.78 -8.02
CA THR A 46 -6.07 6.96 -8.10
C THR A 46 -6.67 7.29 -6.73
N PRO A 47 -7.83 7.96 -6.64
CA PRO A 47 -8.51 8.23 -5.36
C PRO A 47 -8.65 7.00 -4.47
N GLU A 48 -8.97 5.84 -5.05
CA GLU A 48 -9.11 4.57 -4.34
C GLU A 48 -7.77 4.12 -3.72
N ALA A 49 -6.68 4.19 -4.48
CA ALA A 49 -5.33 3.89 -3.98
C ALA A 49 -4.91 4.84 -2.85
N LEU A 50 -5.24 6.13 -2.97
CA LEU A 50 -4.96 7.12 -1.93
C LEU A 50 -5.77 6.86 -0.65
N GLU A 51 -7.02 6.40 -0.75
CA GLU A 51 -7.81 5.97 0.42
C GLU A 51 -7.16 4.76 1.12
N LYS A 52 -6.68 3.76 0.36
CA LYS A 52 -5.94 2.63 0.95
C LYS A 52 -4.66 3.09 1.65
N LEU A 53 -3.93 4.05 1.07
CA LEU A 53 -2.74 4.64 1.69
C LEU A 53 -3.07 5.40 2.99
N LYS A 54 -4.22 6.09 3.06
CA LYS A 54 -4.69 6.73 4.32
C LYS A 54 -4.92 5.70 5.42
N ILE A 55 -5.52 4.56 5.08
CA ILE A 55 -5.73 3.47 6.04
C ILE A 55 -4.38 2.90 6.51
N LEU A 56 -3.42 2.68 5.60
CA LEU A 56 -2.09 2.19 5.98
C LEU A 56 -1.28 3.19 6.81
N SER A 57 -1.55 4.50 6.68
CA SER A 57 -0.86 5.56 7.43
C SER A 57 -1.17 5.58 8.93
N ILE A 58 -2.16 4.81 9.38
CA ILE A 58 -2.51 4.66 10.80
C ILE A 58 -2.15 3.27 11.35
N SER A 59 -1.36 2.48 10.61
CA SER A 59 -0.85 1.18 11.06
C SER A 59 0.02 1.30 12.32
N ASP A 60 -0.08 0.31 13.21
CA ASP A 60 0.82 0.16 14.37
C ASP A 60 2.24 -0.25 13.94
N ASN A 61 2.39 -0.79 12.73
CA ASN A 61 3.69 -1.08 12.13
C ASN A 61 4.32 0.21 11.58
N GLU A 62 5.40 0.67 12.20
CA GLU A 62 6.08 1.92 11.85
C GLU A 62 6.58 1.94 10.40
N ILE A 63 7.08 0.82 9.87
CA ILE A 63 7.59 0.73 8.49
C ILE A 63 6.45 0.94 7.49
N ILE A 64 5.31 0.28 7.69
CA ILE A 64 4.10 0.44 6.84
C ILE A 64 3.60 1.88 6.93
N LYS A 65 3.46 2.41 8.14
CA LYS A 65 2.98 3.75 8.42
C LYS A 65 3.82 4.83 7.74
N GLU A 66 5.13 4.80 7.93
CA GLU A 66 6.05 5.80 7.36
C GLU A 66 6.04 5.77 5.83
N ASN A 67 6.07 4.56 5.24
CA ASN A 67 6.01 4.43 3.78
C ASN A 67 4.69 4.95 3.23
N ALA A 68 3.55 4.65 3.86
CA ALA A 68 2.25 5.15 3.43
C ALA A 68 2.15 6.69 3.49
N ILE A 69 2.62 7.30 4.59
CA ILE A 69 2.68 8.76 4.74
C ILE A 69 3.56 9.38 3.65
N ASN A 70 4.72 8.78 3.34
CA ASN A 70 5.60 9.28 2.30
C ASN A 70 4.94 9.25 0.91
N GLN A 71 4.17 8.21 0.60
CA GLN A 71 3.41 8.16 -0.65
C GLN A 71 2.29 9.21 -0.70
N LEU A 72 1.54 9.42 0.39
CA LEU A 72 0.52 10.47 0.44
C LEU A 72 1.11 11.88 0.24
N LYS A 73 2.29 12.15 0.82
CA LYS A 73 3.02 13.41 0.62
C LYS A 73 3.43 13.64 -0.83
N ARG A 74 3.76 12.60 -1.61
CA ARG A 74 4.07 12.72 -3.05
C ARG A 74 2.88 13.28 -3.84
N HIS A 75 1.66 13.02 -3.39
CA HIS A 75 0.39 13.42 -4.04
C HIS A 75 -0.26 14.67 -3.43
N SER A 76 0.33 15.25 -2.38
CA SER A 76 -0.18 16.46 -1.72
C SER A 76 0.45 17.76 -2.27
N LYS A 77 1.08 17.69 -3.45
CA LYS A 77 1.74 18.82 -4.11
C LYS A 77 0.88 19.44 -5.21
#